data_AF-A0A1X7DKS1-F1
#
_entry.id   AF-A0A1X7DKS1-F1
#
_cell.length_a   1.000
_cell.length_b   1.000
_cell.length_c   1.000
_cell.angle_alpha   90.00
_cell.angle_beta   90.00
_cell.angle_gamma   90.00
#
_symmetry.space_group_name_H-M   'P 1'
#
loop_
_entity.id
_entity.type
_entity.pdbx_description
1 polymer ?
#
loop_
_entity_poly.entity_id
_entity_poly.type
_entity_poly.pdbx_seq_one_letter_code
_entity_poly.pdbx_strand_id
1 'polypeptide(L)'
;MPAAAQHRRTRRTRIARTLAVAAAGAGVLALPLVGASTASAATSAGNTSTTVAGYPNNLDGWIRESLAIMAEKRIPGSYNGIHRNIMRESSGNPAAINLWDSNAAKGTPSKGLLQVIDPTFTAYHVAGTSFDPFDPVANITAACNYAAARYGSIDNVFGAY
;
A
#
# COMPACT_ATOMS: atom_id res chain seq x y z
N MET A 1 50.88 24.01 -23.25
CA MET A 1 50.86 22.75 -22.48
C MET A 1 49.42 22.44 -22.10
N PRO A 2 48.75 21.48 -22.75
CA PRO A 2 47.37 21.10 -22.42
C PRO A 2 47.37 19.98 -21.36
N ALA A 3 46.38 19.95 -20.47
CA ALA A 3 46.14 18.82 -19.57
C ALA A 3 44.72 18.30 -19.76
N ALA A 4 44.67 17.00 -20.06
CA ALA A 4 43.54 16.21 -20.51
C ALA A 4 42.52 15.88 -19.41
N ALA A 5 41.29 15.63 -19.86
CA ALA A 5 40.17 15.10 -19.10
C ALA A 5 40.40 13.63 -18.65
N GLN A 6 39.71 13.20 -17.59
CA GLN A 6 39.23 11.81 -17.45
C GLN A 6 38.12 11.65 -16.38
N HIS A 7 36.96 11.16 -16.83
CA HIS A 7 35.91 10.53 -16.02
C HIS A 7 36.30 9.09 -15.62
N ARG A 8 35.92 8.61 -14.42
CA ARG A 8 35.03 7.41 -14.25
C ARG A 8 34.77 6.98 -12.79
N ARG A 9 33.47 6.73 -12.53
CA ARG A 9 32.81 5.67 -11.72
C ARG A 9 33.40 5.23 -10.36
N THR A 10 32.62 5.50 -9.32
CA THR A 10 32.57 4.78 -8.03
C THR A 10 32.16 3.31 -8.21
N ARG A 11 33.02 2.37 -7.81
CA ARG A 11 32.72 0.92 -7.76
C ARG A 11 32.06 0.56 -6.43
N ARG A 12 30.83 0.05 -6.49
CA ARG A 12 30.14 -0.69 -5.42
C ARG A 12 30.87 -2.01 -5.17
N THR A 13 31.44 -2.21 -3.98
CA THR A 13 31.90 -3.53 -3.52
C THR A 13 30.75 -4.24 -2.81
N ARG A 14 30.41 -5.42 -3.32
CA ARG A 14 29.36 -6.31 -2.79
C ARG A 14 29.90 -7.04 -1.57
N ILE A 15 29.13 -7.04 -0.47
CA ILE A 15 29.41 -7.85 0.71
C ILE A 15 29.18 -9.31 0.34
N ALA A 16 30.26 -10.09 0.31
CA ALA A 16 30.21 -11.54 0.22
C ALA A 16 29.83 -12.10 1.60
N ARG A 17 28.79 -12.95 1.64
CA ARG A 17 28.53 -13.86 2.77
C ARG A 17 28.69 -15.27 2.23
N THR A 18 29.89 -15.80 2.39
CA THR A 18 30.21 -17.22 2.22
C THR A 18 29.73 -17.98 3.46
N LEU A 19 28.79 -18.90 3.27
CA LEU A 19 28.44 -19.90 4.28
C LEU A 19 28.74 -21.26 3.63
N ALA A 20 29.93 -21.78 3.93
CA ALA A 20 30.33 -23.13 3.54
C ALA A 20 29.92 -24.08 4.65
N VAL A 21 29.05 -25.03 4.33
CA VAL A 21 28.80 -26.24 5.14
C VAL A 21 29.75 -27.30 4.60
N ALA A 22 30.63 -27.80 5.46
CA ALA A 22 31.44 -28.99 5.20
C ALA A 22 31.20 -30.00 6.32
N ALA A 23 30.74 -31.18 5.91
CA ALA A 23 30.46 -32.35 6.73
C ALA A 23 31.67 -33.32 6.74
N ALA A 24 31.84 -34.06 7.83
CA ALA A 24 32.42 -35.41 7.94
C ALA A 24 32.48 -35.74 9.45
N GLY A 25 31.77 -36.75 10.00
CA GLY A 25 31.97 -38.20 9.90
C GLY A 25 32.32 -38.72 11.33
N ALA A 26 32.00 -39.89 11.85
CA ALA A 26 31.41 -41.15 11.37
C ALA A 26 31.01 -42.03 12.60
N GLY A 27 30.11 -43.00 12.44
CA GLY A 27 30.10 -44.21 13.29
C GLY A 27 28.76 -44.91 13.58
N VAL A 28 28.70 -46.18 13.16
CA VAL A 28 27.98 -47.36 13.76
C VAL A 28 26.72 -47.89 13.07
N LEU A 29 26.76 -49.22 12.86
CA LEU A 29 25.83 -50.15 12.20
C LEU A 29 24.52 -50.44 12.98
N ALA A 30 23.49 -50.75 12.19
CA ALA A 30 22.33 -51.65 12.45
C ALA A 30 21.13 -51.14 13.30
N LEU A 31 19.97 -50.95 12.64
CA LEU A 31 18.65 -51.61 12.87
C LEU A 31 17.54 -50.89 12.04
N PRO A 32 16.47 -51.58 11.58
CA PRO A 32 15.46 -50.99 10.70
C PRO A 32 14.40 -50.25 11.52
N LEU A 33 14.14 -48.97 11.20
CA LEU A 33 13.02 -48.24 11.78
C LEU A 33 12.35 -47.34 10.75
N VAL A 34 11.12 -47.76 10.44
CA VAL A 34 9.95 -46.99 10.00
C VAL A 34 10.03 -45.49 10.26
N GLY A 35 9.60 -44.72 9.26
CA GLY A 35 9.06 -43.38 9.48
C GLY A 35 9.84 -42.29 8.78
N ALA A 36 9.51 -42.05 7.51
CA ALA A 36 9.79 -40.78 6.86
C ALA A 36 9.16 -39.68 7.73
N SER A 37 9.97 -38.97 8.51
CA SER A 37 9.53 -37.81 9.25
C SER A 37 9.12 -36.75 8.22
N THR A 38 7.82 -36.56 8.03
CA THR A 38 7.31 -35.37 7.36
C THR A 38 7.63 -34.18 8.24
N ALA A 39 8.71 -33.46 7.92
CA ALA A 39 8.97 -32.16 8.51
C ALA A 39 7.82 -31.22 8.12
N SER A 40 6.85 -31.07 9.01
CA SER A 40 5.82 -30.05 8.87
C SER A 40 6.46 -28.72 9.25
N ALA A 41 6.79 -27.91 8.25
CA ALA A 41 7.14 -26.52 8.48
C ALA A 41 5.90 -25.83 9.04
N ALA A 42 5.91 -25.54 10.35
CA ALA A 42 4.89 -24.73 10.99
C ALA A 42 4.75 -23.44 10.19
N THR A 43 3.63 -23.29 9.49
CA THR A 43 3.30 -22.05 8.80
C THR A 43 3.26 -20.98 9.87
N SER A 44 4.18 -20.02 9.82
CA SER A 44 4.08 -18.83 10.67
C SER A 44 2.69 -18.26 10.43
N ALA A 45 1.85 -18.31 11.46
CA ALA A 45 0.60 -17.58 11.50
C ALA A 45 0.98 -16.10 11.46
N GLY A 46 1.14 -15.56 10.25
CA GLY A 46 1.36 -14.15 10.04
C GLY A 46 0.17 -13.45 10.66
N ASN A 47 0.42 -12.63 11.67
CA ASN A 47 -0.56 -11.75 12.28
C ASN A 47 -1.28 -11.00 11.15
N THR A 48 -2.46 -11.47 10.77
CA THR A 48 -3.27 -10.82 9.75
C THR A 48 -3.89 -9.63 10.46
N SER A 49 -3.20 -8.49 10.43
CA SER A 49 -3.73 -7.24 10.97
C SER A 49 -5.05 -6.95 10.28
N THR A 50 -6.09 -6.66 11.06
CA THR A 50 -7.41 -6.29 10.57
C THR A 50 -7.78 -4.88 11.01
N THR A 51 -8.66 -4.22 10.27
CA THR A 51 -9.31 -2.98 10.68
C THR A 51 -10.36 -3.26 11.77
N VAL A 52 -10.87 -2.21 12.41
CA VAL A 52 -11.91 -2.35 13.44
C VAL A 52 -13.18 -3.02 12.87
N ALA A 53 -13.47 -2.81 11.59
CA ALA A 53 -14.59 -3.44 10.89
C ALA A 53 -14.30 -4.89 10.43
N GLY A 54 -13.12 -5.44 10.73
CA GLY A 54 -12.77 -6.84 10.44
C GLY A 54 -12.21 -7.09 9.03
N TYR A 55 -11.92 -6.03 8.26
CA TYR A 55 -11.27 -6.17 6.95
C TYR A 55 -9.76 -6.33 7.12
N PRO A 56 -9.05 -6.97 6.18
CA PRO A 56 -7.59 -6.97 6.18
C PRO A 56 -7.03 -5.54 6.22
N ASN A 57 -6.00 -5.30 7.02
CA ASN A 57 -5.37 -3.97 7.13
C ASN A 57 -4.33 -3.79 6.01
N ASN A 58 -4.81 -3.74 4.78
CA ASN A 58 -4.02 -3.56 3.56
C ASN A 58 -4.89 -2.93 2.47
N LEU A 59 -4.30 -2.63 1.32
CA LEU A 59 -4.99 -1.95 0.21
C LEU A 59 -6.30 -2.62 -0.21
N ASP A 60 -6.32 -3.94 -0.38
CA ASP A 60 -7.54 -4.67 -0.76
C ASP A 60 -8.63 -4.54 0.32
N GLY A 61 -8.26 -4.70 1.60
CA GLY A 61 -9.21 -4.58 2.71
C GLY A 61 -9.74 -3.17 2.89
N TRP A 62 -8.90 -2.12 2.76
CA TRP A 62 -9.35 -0.73 2.84
C TRP A 62 -10.32 -0.37 1.70
N ILE A 63 -10.08 -0.86 0.48
CA ILE A 63 -11.01 -0.65 -0.64
C ILE A 63 -12.33 -1.36 -0.37
N ARG A 64 -12.31 -2.61 0.10
CA ARG A 64 -13.54 -3.38 0.40
C ARG A 64 -14.35 -2.76 1.53
N GLU A 65 -13.68 -2.30 2.59
CA GLU A 65 -14.33 -1.59 3.69
C GLU A 65 -14.98 -0.30 3.18
N SER A 66 -14.24 0.47 2.38
CA SER A 66 -14.78 1.69 1.77
C SER A 66 -15.99 1.41 0.87
N LEU A 67 -15.96 0.34 0.08
CA LEU A 67 -17.10 -0.06 -0.77
C LEU A 67 -18.33 -0.43 0.07
N ALA A 68 -18.14 -1.08 1.23
CA ALA A 68 -19.25 -1.39 2.12
C ALA A 68 -19.91 -0.11 2.67
N ILE A 69 -19.10 0.85 3.11
CA ILE A 69 -19.57 2.15 3.59
C ILE A 69 -20.25 2.93 2.45
N MET A 70 -19.63 2.96 1.27
CA MET A 70 -20.17 3.62 0.08
C MET A 70 -21.54 3.03 -0.31
N ALA A 71 -21.70 1.70 -0.25
CA ALA A 71 -22.97 1.05 -0.54
C ALA A 71 -24.07 1.49 0.44
N GLU A 72 -23.77 1.57 1.74
CA GLU A 72 -24.71 2.07 2.76
C GLU A 72 -25.15 3.51 2.48
N LYS A 73 -24.20 4.37 2.07
CA LYS A 73 -24.44 5.79 1.80
C LYS A 73 -24.90 6.08 0.37
N ARG A 74 -25.10 5.06 -0.47
CA ARG A 74 -25.45 5.17 -1.90
C ARG A 74 -24.44 5.96 -2.73
N ILE A 75 -23.16 5.85 -2.40
CA ILE A 75 -22.07 6.42 -3.19
C ILE A 75 -21.64 5.38 -4.24
N PRO A 76 -21.76 5.68 -5.54
CA PRO A 76 -21.37 4.75 -6.60
C PRO A 76 -19.84 4.61 -6.72
N GLY A 77 -19.39 3.40 -7.03
CA GLY A 77 -18.00 3.11 -7.37
C GLY A 77 -17.70 1.61 -7.43
N SER A 78 -16.62 1.25 -8.11
CA SER A 78 -16.13 -0.12 -8.20
C SER A 78 -14.74 -0.29 -7.59
N TYR A 79 -14.42 -1.52 -7.17
CA TYR A 79 -13.08 -1.87 -6.70
C TYR A 79 -12.01 -1.49 -7.72
N ASN A 80 -12.24 -1.78 -9.01
CA ASN A 80 -11.25 -1.50 -10.06
C ASN A 80 -11.07 0.01 -10.27
N GLY A 81 -12.16 0.78 -10.26
CA GLY A 81 -12.12 2.24 -10.35
C GLY A 81 -11.30 2.85 -9.23
N ILE A 82 -11.57 2.45 -7.98
CA ILE A 82 -10.82 2.91 -6.80
C ILE A 82 -9.36 2.51 -6.92
N HIS A 83 -9.08 1.22 -7.12
CA HIS A 83 -7.71 0.68 -7.18
C HIS A 83 -6.87 1.38 -8.26
N ARG A 84 -7.42 1.57 -9.47
CA ARG A 84 -6.73 2.25 -10.57
C ARG A 84 -6.33 3.68 -10.20
N ASN A 85 -7.25 4.43 -9.60
CA ASN A 85 -6.97 5.81 -9.20
C ASN A 85 -5.92 5.83 -8.07
N ILE A 86 -6.03 4.97 -7.04
CA ILE A 86 -5.02 4.89 -5.96
C ILE A 86 -3.63 4.62 -6.50
N MET A 87 -3.51 3.67 -7.43
CA MET A 87 -2.20 3.30 -7.98
C MET A 87 -1.56 4.46 -8.77
N ARG A 88 -2.36 5.30 -9.41
CA ARG A 88 -1.87 6.52 -10.10
C ARG A 88 -1.48 7.62 -9.11
N GLU A 89 -2.29 7.83 -8.07
CA GLU A 89 -2.12 8.95 -7.14
C GLU A 89 -1.00 8.74 -6.11
N SER A 90 -0.92 7.53 -5.54
CA SER A 90 -0.05 7.27 -4.38
C SER A 90 0.75 5.97 -4.49
N SER A 91 0.55 5.18 -5.55
CA SER A 91 1.06 3.80 -5.62
C SER A 91 0.65 2.93 -4.42
N GLY A 92 -0.50 3.25 -3.80
CA GLY A 92 -1.00 2.54 -2.62
C GLY A 92 -0.40 3.00 -1.28
N ASN A 93 0.30 4.13 -1.24
CA ASN A 93 0.86 4.68 0.00
C ASN A 93 -0.16 5.58 0.75
N PRO A 94 -0.71 5.15 1.90
CA PRO A 94 -1.67 5.95 2.65
C PRO A 94 -1.05 7.18 3.31
N ALA A 95 0.28 7.24 3.46
CA ALA A 95 0.99 8.39 4.02
C ALA A 95 1.53 9.35 2.94
N ALA A 96 1.08 9.22 1.69
CA ALA A 96 1.54 10.09 0.60
C ALA A 96 1.11 11.55 0.83
N ILE A 97 2.03 12.50 0.60
CA ILE A 97 1.77 13.94 0.69
C ILE A 97 2.48 14.67 -0.44
N ASN A 98 1.77 15.55 -1.15
CA ASN A 98 2.36 16.43 -2.14
C ASN A 98 2.68 17.80 -1.52
N LEU A 99 3.95 18.19 -1.56
CA LEU A 99 4.43 19.45 -0.98
C LEU A 99 4.92 20.48 -2.02
N TRP A 100 4.74 20.19 -3.31
CA TRP A 100 5.45 20.89 -4.38
C TRP A 100 4.52 21.72 -5.28
N ASP A 101 3.20 21.53 -5.14
CA ASP A 101 2.21 22.18 -5.99
C ASP A 101 1.65 23.49 -5.38
N SER A 102 0.73 24.11 -6.10
CA SER A 102 0.09 25.35 -5.66
C SER A 102 -0.78 25.17 -4.42
N ASN A 103 -1.26 23.95 -4.14
CA ASN A 103 -2.09 23.67 -2.97
C ASN A 103 -1.20 23.57 -1.72
N ALA A 104 -0.04 22.93 -1.84
CA ALA A 104 0.99 22.91 -0.81
C ALA A 104 1.49 24.33 -0.49
N ALA A 105 1.72 25.17 -1.51
CA ALA A 105 2.09 26.58 -1.31
C ALA A 105 0.99 27.39 -0.58
N LYS A 106 -0.28 26.99 -0.72
CA LYS A 106 -1.43 27.57 -0.01
C LYS A 106 -1.68 26.96 1.37
N GLY A 107 -0.86 25.99 1.79
CA GLY A 107 -0.99 25.32 3.09
C GLY A 107 -2.05 24.20 3.14
N THR A 108 -2.58 23.77 2.00
CA THR A 108 -3.57 22.67 1.91
C THR A 108 -3.04 21.57 0.98
N PRO A 109 -1.91 20.91 1.31
CA PRO A 109 -1.32 19.90 0.45
C PRO A 109 -2.27 18.71 0.22
N SER A 110 -2.15 18.07 -0.93
CA SER A 110 -2.85 16.81 -1.22
C SER A 110 -2.28 15.67 -0.39
N LYS A 111 -3.16 14.82 0.17
CA LYS A 111 -2.81 13.78 1.16
C LYS A 111 -3.49 12.44 0.86
N GLY A 112 -2.83 11.38 1.31
CA GLY A 112 -3.39 10.03 1.36
C GLY A 112 -3.44 9.31 0.02
N LEU A 113 -4.20 8.22 0.00
CA LEU A 113 -4.26 7.26 -1.10
C LEU A 113 -4.72 7.88 -2.43
N LEU A 114 -5.67 8.81 -2.37
CA LEU A 114 -6.25 9.49 -3.53
C LEU A 114 -5.89 10.98 -3.61
N GLN A 115 -4.85 11.40 -2.88
CA GLN A 115 -4.30 12.77 -2.96
C GLN A 115 -5.35 13.87 -2.82
N VAL A 116 -6.25 13.72 -1.84
CA VAL A 116 -7.32 14.69 -1.56
C VAL A 116 -6.76 15.84 -0.69
N ILE A 117 -7.16 17.07 -1.00
CA ILE A 117 -6.85 18.25 -0.17
C ILE A 117 -7.83 18.39 0.99
N ASP A 118 -7.37 18.95 2.12
CA ASP A 118 -8.17 19.14 3.34
C ASP A 118 -9.58 19.75 3.13
N PRO A 119 -9.78 20.84 2.36
CA PRO A 119 -11.11 21.41 2.18
C PRO A 119 -12.05 20.45 1.42
N THR A 120 -11.54 19.69 0.46
CA THR A 120 -12.33 18.68 -0.26
C THR A 120 -12.66 17.50 0.65
N PHE A 121 -11.68 17.01 1.42
CA PHE A 121 -11.90 15.93 2.37
C PHE A 121 -12.99 16.30 3.37
N THR A 122 -12.93 17.52 3.92
CA THR A 122 -13.92 18.00 4.89
C THR A 122 -15.31 18.15 4.27
N ALA A 123 -15.41 18.69 3.05
CA ALA A 123 -16.68 18.90 2.37
C ALA A 123 -17.38 17.59 1.95
N TYR A 124 -16.59 16.55 1.65
CA TYR A 124 -17.09 15.26 1.16
C TYR A 124 -16.89 14.11 2.15
N HIS A 125 -16.58 14.44 3.41
CA HIS A 125 -16.44 13.47 4.48
C HIS A 125 -17.71 12.60 4.61
N VAL A 126 -17.51 11.32 4.87
CA VAL A 126 -18.59 10.35 4.97
C VAL A 126 -18.79 9.97 6.43
N ALA A 127 -19.96 10.26 6.98
CA ALA A 127 -20.29 9.96 8.37
C ALA A 127 -20.06 8.47 8.68
N GLY A 128 -19.29 8.19 9.73
CA GLY A 128 -18.88 6.84 10.14
C GLY A 128 -17.41 6.54 9.88
N THR A 129 -16.67 7.39 9.17
CA THR A 129 -15.22 7.25 8.98
C THR A 129 -14.41 8.26 9.80
N SER A 130 -13.11 8.03 9.91
CA SER A 130 -12.17 8.94 10.58
C SER A 130 -12.18 10.34 9.96
N PHE A 131 -11.84 11.37 10.75
CA PHE A 131 -11.58 12.73 10.26
C PHE A 131 -10.11 12.96 9.86
N ASP A 132 -9.29 11.91 9.92
CA ASP A 132 -7.90 11.96 9.45
C ASP A 132 -7.83 11.73 7.93
N PRO A 133 -7.32 12.68 7.12
CA PRO A 133 -7.14 12.47 5.68
C PRO A 133 -6.10 11.39 5.33
N PHE A 134 -5.27 10.95 6.27
CA PHE A 134 -4.36 9.81 6.09
C PHE A 134 -4.97 8.45 6.46
N ASP A 135 -6.15 8.44 7.09
CA ASP A 135 -6.89 7.19 7.29
C ASP A 135 -7.32 6.64 5.91
N PRO A 136 -6.93 5.41 5.56
CA PRO A 136 -7.11 4.91 4.20
C PRO A 136 -8.59 4.79 3.83
N VAL A 137 -9.44 4.38 4.77
CA VAL A 137 -10.88 4.19 4.53
C VAL A 137 -11.57 5.56 4.41
N ALA A 138 -11.27 6.51 5.29
CA ALA A 138 -11.80 7.85 5.22
C ALA A 138 -11.37 8.57 3.92
N ASN A 139 -10.09 8.45 3.55
CA ASN A 139 -9.56 9.07 2.33
C ASN A 139 -10.25 8.51 1.07
N ILE A 140 -10.39 7.19 0.97
CA ILE A 140 -11.06 6.54 -0.17
C ILE A 140 -12.54 6.95 -0.22
N THR A 141 -13.26 6.86 0.89
CA THR A 141 -14.70 7.14 0.93
C THR A 141 -14.99 8.61 0.61
N ALA A 142 -14.22 9.55 1.15
CA ALA A 142 -14.38 10.98 0.86
C ALA A 142 -14.07 11.32 -0.61
N ALA A 143 -12.98 10.75 -1.16
CA ALA A 143 -12.64 10.93 -2.58
C ALA A 143 -13.71 10.37 -3.52
N CYS A 144 -14.28 9.21 -3.20
CA CYS A 144 -15.35 8.60 -3.98
C CYS A 144 -16.64 9.41 -3.90
N ASN A 145 -16.96 9.97 -2.72
CA ASN A 145 -18.10 10.87 -2.56
C ASN A 145 -17.95 12.14 -3.42
N TYR A 146 -16.75 12.73 -3.41
CA TYR A 146 -16.42 13.83 -4.31
C TYR A 146 -16.56 13.43 -5.79
N ALA A 147 -16.02 12.27 -6.17
CA ALA A 147 -16.10 11.78 -7.54
C ALA A 147 -17.53 11.50 -7.99
N ALA A 148 -18.38 10.98 -7.10
CA ALA A 148 -19.80 10.79 -7.35
C ALA A 148 -20.50 12.13 -7.61
N ALA A 149 -20.23 13.14 -6.78
CA ALA A 149 -20.83 14.46 -6.96
C ALA A 149 -20.36 15.16 -8.25
N ARG A 150 -19.09 14.98 -8.64
CA ARG A 150 -18.49 15.71 -9.76
C ARG A 150 -18.58 14.99 -11.12
N TYR A 151 -18.49 13.66 -11.10
CA TYR A 151 -18.33 12.80 -12.27
C TYR A 151 -19.33 11.63 -12.31
N GLY A 152 -20.23 11.52 -11.32
CA GLY A 152 -21.22 10.46 -11.20
C GLY A 152 -20.67 9.15 -10.60
N SER A 153 -19.37 8.88 -10.66
CA SER A 153 -18.70 7.77 -9.99
C SER A 153 -17.17 7.94 -10.06
N ILE A 154 -16.44 7.34 -9.11
CA ILE A 154 -14.99 7.15 -9.20
C ILE A 154 -14.56 6.40 -10.48
N ASP A 155 -15.45 5.59 -11.05
CA ASP A 155 -15.19 4.82 -12.26
C ASP A 155 -14.96 5.72 -13.48
N ASN A 156 -15.58 6.90 -13.48
CA ASN A 156 -15.50 7.90 -14.54
C ASN A 156 -14.27 8.84 -14.38
N VAL A 157 -13.42 8.59 -13.38
CA VAL A 157 -12.19 9.36 -13.17
C VAL A 157 -11.02 8.67 -13.88
N PHE A 158 -10.45 9.39 -14.87
CA PHE A 158 -9.37 8.90 -15.72
C PHE A 158 -8.04 9.65 -15.51
N GLY A 159 -8.07 10.85 -14.91
CA GLY A 159 -6.91 11.71 -14.65
C GLY A 159 -6.64 11.93 -13.17
N ALA A 160 -5.51 12.57 -12.86
CA ALA A 160 -5.17 12.95 -11.49
C ALA A 160 -6.12 14.01 -10.92
N TYR A 161 -6.29 13.99 -9.59
CA TYR A 161 -7.16 14.92 -8.86
C TYR A 161 -6.60 16.33 -8.77
#